data_AF-A0A016VDW8-F1
#
_entry.id   AF-A0A016VDW8-F1
#
_cell.length_a   1.000
_cell.length_b   1.000
_cell.length_c   1.000
_cell.angle_alpha   90.00
_cell.angle_beta   90.00
_cell.angle_gamma   90.00
#
_symmetry.space_group_name_H-M   'P 1'
#
loop_
_entity.id
_entity.type
_entity.pdbx_description
1 polymer ?
#
loop_
_entity_poly.entity_id
_entity_poly.type
_entity_poly.pdbx_seq_one_letter_code
_entity_poly.pdbx_strand_id
1 'polypeptide(L)' 'LLSTAVDNKLREDLERLKKIRLHRGLRHYWGLRVRGQHTKTTGRKGRTVGVSKKKGG' A
#
# COMPACT_ATOMS: atom_id res chain seq x y z
N LEU A 1 3.05 -13.94 21.41
CA LEU A 1 2.23 -14.34 20.25
C LEU A 1 3.15 -15.00 19.24
N LEU A 2 2.89 -16.24 18.82
CA LEU A 2 3.64 -16.88 17.74
C LEU A 2 3.57 -16.00 16.47
N SER A 3 4.63 -15.99 15.67
CA SER A 3 4.71 -15.22 14.41
C SER A 3 3.48 -15.45 13.51
N THR A 4 3.06 -16.71 13.38
CA THR A 4 1.92 -17.13 12.58
C THR A 4 0.58 -16.57 13.07
N ALA A 5 0.39 -16.45 14.39
CA ALA A 5 -0.85 -15.95 14.97
C ALA A 5 -1.06 -14.45 14.67
N VAL A 6 0.03 -13.67 14.67
CA VAL A 6 -0.03 -12.23 14.35
C VAL A 6 -0.35 -12.02 12.87
N ASP A 7 0.32 -12.75 11.98
CA ASP A 7 0.09 -12.64 10.54
C ASP A 7 -1.35 -13.00 10.14
N ASN A 8 -1.88 -14.07 10.73
CA ASN A 8 -3.26 -14.49 10.48
C ASN A 8 -4.26 -13.42 10.94
N LYS A 9 -4.05 -12.85 12.13
CA LYS A 9 -4.93 -11.80 12.65
C LYS A 9 -4.94 -10.54 11.77
N LEU A 10 -3.76 -10.12 11.30
CA LEU A 10 -3.65 -8.97 10.39
C LEU A 10 -4.36 -9.21 9.05
N ARG A 11 -4.26 -10.41 8.50
CA ARG A 11 -4.99 -10.78 7.27
C ARG A 11 -6.50 -10.73 7.47
N GLU A 12 -6.99 -11.34 8.54
CA GLU A 12 -8.43 -11.35 8.87
C GLU A 12 -8.99 -9.93 9.00
N ASP A 13 -8.30 -9.06 9.74
CA ASP A 13 -8.75 -7.68 9.95
C ASP A 13 -8.77 -6.88 8.63
N LEU A 14 -7.77 -7.06 7.76
CA LEU A 14 -7.74 -6.40 6.46
C LEU A 14 -8.85 -6.90 5.53
N GLU A 15 -9.08 -8.22 5.47
CA GLU A 15 -10.15 -8.80 4.65
C GLU A 15 -11.53 -8.35 5.11
N ARG A 16 -11.75 -8.27 6.43
CA ARG A 16 -13.00 -7.72 6.99
C ARG A 16 -13.23 -6.28 6.54
N LEU A 17 -12.21 -5.42 6.57
CA LEU A 17 -12.33 -4.02 6.15
C LEU A 17 -12.57 -3.86 4.64
N LYS A 18 -11.97 -4.73 3.82
CA LYS A 18 -12.22 -4.77 2.37
C LYS A 18 -13.67 -5.15 2.08
N LYS A 19 -14.21 -6.16 2.75
CA LYS A 19 -15.61 -6.61 2.60
C LYS A 19 -16.62 -5.52 2.96
N ILE A 20 -16.39 -4.81 4.07
CA ILE A 20 -17.24 -3.68 4.52
C ILE A 20 -17.11 -2.46 3.60
N ARG A 21 -16.08 -2.41 2.73
CA ARG A 21 -15.75 -1.27 1.86
C ARG A 21 -15.43 0.03 2.61
N LEU A 22 -14.81 -0.09 3.78
CA LEU A 22 -14.33 1.08 4.52
C LEU A 22 -13.16 1.73 3.75
N HIS A 23 -13.04 3.06 3.80
CA HIS A 23 -11.95 3.81 3.14
C HIS A 23 -10.55 3.23 3.43
N ARG A 24 -10.27 2.85 4.69
CA ARG A 24 -9.01 2.19 5.07
C ARG A 24 -8.80 0.86 4.34
N GLY A 25 -9.86 0.04 4.25
CA GLY A 25 -9.84 -1.25 3.55
C GLY A 25 -9.64 -1.09 2.05
N LEU A 26 -10.34 -0.15 1.42
CA LEU A 26 -10.17 0.16 -0.02
C LEU A 26 -8.76 0.64 -0.33
N ARG A 27 -8.16 1.50 0.52
CA ARG A 27 -6.76 1.90 0.34
C ARG A 27 -5.78 0.74 0.49
N HIS A 28 -6.01 -0.17 1.44
CA HIS A 28 -5.21 -1.39 1.55
C HIS A 28 -5.36 -2.28 0.31
N TYR A 29 -6.56 -2.37 -0.27
CA TYR A 29 -6.79 -3.09 -1.52
C TYR A 29 -6.04 -2.47 -2.71
N TRP A 30 -6.02 -1.14 -2.82
CA TRP A 30 -5.28 -0.42 -3.86
C TRP A 30 -3.77 -0.27 -3.61
N GLY A 31 -3.25 -0.77 -2.48
CA GLY A 31 -1.83 -0.59 -2.12
C GLY A 31 -1.44 0.86 -1.79
N LEU A 32 -2.39 1.70 -1.42
CA LEU A 32 -2.14 3.09 -1.04
C LEU A 32 -1.89 3.24 0.46
N ARG A 33 -1.16 4.31 0.82
CA ARG A 33 -0.93 4.68 2.23
C ARG A 33 -2.25 5.05 2.90
N VAL A 34 -2.47 4.51 4.10
CA VAL A 34 -3.77 4.58 4.79
C VAL A 34 -3.92 5.73 5.79
N ARG A 35 -2.82 6.32 6.27
CA ARG A 35 -2.82 7.36 7.33
C ARG A 35 -3.05 8.79 6.81
N GLY A 36 -3.69 8.96 5.65
CA GLY A 36 -3.94 10.28 5.08
C GLY A 36 -2.69 11.04 4.61
N GLN A 37 -1.60 10.34 4.32
CA GLN A 37 -0.37 10.97 3.85
C GLN A 37 -0.52 11.49 2.43
N HIS A 38 0.09 12.65 2.13
CA HIS A 38 0.08 13.22 0.79
C HIS A 38 0.89 12.36 -0.21
N THR A 39 0.18 11.68 -1.11
CA THR A 39 0.78 10.82 -2.15
C THR A 39 1.13 11.57 -3.44
N LYS A 40 0.96 12.90 -3.49
CA LYS A 40 1.33 13.73 -4.65
C LYS A 40 2.84 13.67 -4.91
N THR A 41 3.64 13.87 -3.87
CA THR A 41 5.10 13.94 -3.93
C THR A 41 5.80 12.77 -3.24
N THR A 42 5.22 12.22 -2.17
CA THR A 42 5.85 11.18 -1.34
C THR A 42 5.42 9.77 -1.75
N GLY A 43 6.28 8.77 -1.52
CA GLY A 43 5.97 7.36 -1.83
C GLY A 43 6.04 7.01 -3.32
N ARG A 44 6.65 7.87 -4.14
CA ARG A 44 6.90 7.59 -5.55
C ARG A 44 7.99 6.53 -5.69
N LYS A 45 7.61 5.32 -6.11
CA LYS A 45 8.50 4.25 -6.57
C LYS A 45 7.97 3.75 -7.92
N GLY A 46 8.85 3.53 -8.91
CA GLY A 46 8.47 3.17 -10.28
C GLY A 46 9.14 4.07 -11.33
N ARG A 47 8.69 3.97 -12.58
CA ARG A 47 9.28 4.70 -13.72
C ARG A 47 8.96 6.20 -13.62
N THR A 48 9.99 7.04 -13.56
CA THR A 48 9.84 8.49 -13.70
C THR A 48 9.32 8.79 -15.11
N VAL A 49 8.16 9.44 -15.21
CA VAL A 49 7.65 9.95 -16.49
C VAL A 49 8.38 11.24 -16.85
N GLY A 50 8.76 11.39 -18.12
CA GLY A 50 9.32 12.65 -18.64
C GLY A 50 10.82 12.86 -18.48
N VAL A 51 11.58 11.89 -17.95
CA VAL A 51 13.05 11.97 -17.89
C VAL A 51 13.66 10.64 -18.36
N SER A 52 14.20 10.63 -19.57
CA SER A 52 15.04 9.54 -20.10
C SER A 52 16.49 9.77 -19.69
N LYS A 53 16.98 9.03 -18.69
CA LYS A 53 18.43 8.94 -18.46
C LYS A 53 19.02 7.94 -19.45
N LYS A 54 20.06 8.35 -20.19
CA LYS A 54 20.90 7.41 -20.95
C LYS A 54 21.41 6.36 -19.96
N LYS A 55 21.19 5.07 -20.22
CA LYS A 55 21.80 4.00 -19.42
C LYS A 55 23.32 4.21 -19.51
N GLY A 56 23.95 4.45 -18.37
CA GLY A 56 25.41 4.49 -18.27
C GLY A 56 25.95 3.13 -18.66
N GLY A 57 26.97 3.12 -19.52
CA GLY A 57 27.80 1.94 -19.76
C GLY A 57 28.59 1.58 -18.51
#